data_AF-A0A952WR29-F1
#
_entry.id   AF-A0A952WR29-F1
#
_cell.length_a   1.000
_cell.length_b   1.000
_cell.length_c   1.000
_cell.angle_alpha   90.00
_cell.angle_beta   90.00
_cell.angle_gamma   90.00
#
_symmetry.space_group_name_H-M   'P 1'
#
loop_
_entity.id
_entity.type
_entity.pdbx_description
1 polymer ?
#
loop_
_entity_poly.entity_id
_entity_poly.type
_entity_poly.pdbx_seq_one_letter_code
_entity_poly.pdbx_strand_id
1 'polypeptide(L)'
;MGATLMFTNFASRACRLGAIAAVGVASILSPAAHGQPGGAGRGGPQGGGMRGMMGDLFSSPVTNREIDLFTQVAGLTTDQKEAAKTILEGYQENFRSRSNRVQRDMDRVREKFQETRDPGVWLELRTTMQDFRAQRTQMEEQFFSDFKSLLTPQQVERWPAIERAHRRSRTLGRGMISGERADLIQIMESSAFPVDVQATVLPVLGDYEEALDRALIARNKAYDEVADAFQQGGMGDGFARAQELFAKGREASIRVRELNRRYARQILDMLPETSKEAFDSAFKRASYPDVYRPTSAGRQISAAEQFTDLDDTQKESLSAVKTTYARSLAAINEKMAAAITRREEEFDPRQMMQRMGRGGRGGGQGDNDQTAELRREKRALDETTAANLRKILREDQVGRLPQEGDDEAGDRRRGGGGGGGERRRGQEI
;
A
#
# COMPACT_ATOMS: atom_id res chain seq x y z
N MET A 1 7.98 -25.86 -14.26
CA MET A 1 8.90 -25.83 -13.10
C MET A 1 8.60 -24.71 -12.09
N GLY A 2 7.54 -23.88 -12.28
CA GLY A 2 7.19 -22.81 -11.33
C GLY A 2 6.56 -23.26 -9.99
N ALA A 3 5.81 -24.37 -9.97
CA ALA A 3 5.13 -24.84 -8.76
C ALA A 3 6.07 -25.31 -7.64
N THR A 4 7.25 -25.84 -7.98
CA THR A 4 8.25 -26.33 -7.00
C THR A 4 8.90 -25.19 -6.19
N LEU A 5 8.84 -23.94 -6.67
CA LEU A 5 9.57 -22.80 -6.10
C LEU A 5 8.76 -21.99 -5.07
N MET A 6 7.42 -22.04 -5.14
CA MET A 6 6.61 -21.50 -4.04
C MET A 6 6.60 -22.41 -2.81
N PHE A 7 6.89 -23.72 -2.98
CA PHE A 7 7.04 -24.65 -1.86
C PHE A 7 8.18 -24.24 -0.90
N THR A 8 9.29 -23.70 -1.41
CA THR A 8 10.38 -23.18 -0.57
C THR A 8 10.02 -21.90 0.18
N ASN A 9 9.15 -21.05 -0.37
CA ASN A 9 8.71 -19.81 0.28
C ASN A 9 7.87 -20.08 1.52
N PHE A 10 7.05 -21.14 1.52
CA PHE A 10 6.15 -21.42 2.65
C PHE A 10 6.80 -22.31 3.70
N ALA A 11 7.63 -23.28 3.28
CA ALA A 11 8.37 -24.13 4.20
C ALA A 11 9.38 -23.33 5.07
N SER A 12 10.00 -22.27 4.53
CA SER A 12 10.99 -21.47 5.29
C SER A 12 10.39 -20.67 6.47
N ARG A 13 9.08 -20.36 6.44
CA ARG A 13 8.39 -19.67 7.55
C ARG A 13 7.96 -20.62 8.66
N ALA A 14 7.69 -21.89 8.37
CA ALA A 14 7.33 -22.89 9.37
C ALA A 14 8.47 -23.18 10.37
N CYS A 15 9.74 -23.00 9.96
CA CYS A 15 10.89 -23.18 10.84
C CYS A 15 11.16 -22.03 11.83
N ARG A 16 10.39 -20.93 11.85
CA ARG A 16 10.66 -19.76 12.71
C ARG A 16 9.65 -19.50 13.83
N LEU A 17 8.68 -20.39 14.06
CA LEU A 17 7.66 -20.23 15.12
C LEU A 17 7.83 -21.16 16.33
N GLY A 18 8.94 -21.90 16.42
CA GLY A 18 9.22 -22.80 17.55
C GLY A 18 10.36 -22.30 18.43
N ALA A 19 10.13 -21.26 19.23
CA ALA A 19 10.76 -20.98 20.54
C ALA A 19 10.66 -19.48 20.88
N ILE A 20 9.92 -19.13 21.93
CA ILE A 20 10.37 -18.23 23.01
C ILE A 20 9.38 -18.41 24.17
N ALA A 21 9.93 -18.86 25.29
CA ALA A 21 9.27 -19.06 26.55
C ALA A 21 9.09 -17.73 27.31
N ALA A 22 8.12 -17.73 28.21
CA ALA A 22 7.71 -16.63 29.07
C ALA A 22 8.79 -16.16 30.05
N VAL A 23 8.93 -14.83 30.21
CA VAL A 23 9.34 -14.18 31.46
C VAL A 23 8.60 -12.83 31.53
N GLY A 24 7.77 -12.66 32.56
CA GLY A 24 7.17 -11.37 32.91
C GLY A 24 8.08 -10.54 33.81
N VAL A 25 7.77 -9.24 33.96
CA VAL A 25 7.75 -8.46 35.22
C VAL A 25 7.53 -6.96 34.94
N ALA A 26 6.57 -6.43 35.70
CA ALA A 26 6.36 -5.09 36.31
C ALA A 26 6.49 -3.77 35.54
N SER A 27 5.41 -3.01 35.66
CA SER A 27 5.18 -1.59 35.38
C SER A 27 5.81 -0.66 36.43
N ILE A 28 6.31 0.50 36.00
CA ILE A 28 6.43 1.72 36.82
C ILE A 28 5.96 2.93 35.99
N LEU A 29 5.12 3.76 36.60
CA LEU A 29 4.49 4.98 36.07
C LEU A 29 5.30 6.25 36.38
N SER A 30 5.07 7.27 35.54
CA SER A 30 5.09 8.73 35.82
C SER A 30 6.34 9.54 35.35
N PRO A 31 6.27 10.89 35.24
CA PRO A 31 6.28 11.57 33.95
C PRO A 31 7.35 12.66 33.85
N ALA A 32 7.78 13.02 32.63
CA ALA A 32 8.47 14.30 32.42
C ALA A 32 8.25 14.79 30.99
N ALA A 33 7.35 15.76 30.87
CA ALA A 33 7.17 16.57 29.68
C ALA A 33 8.36 17.52 29.52
N HIS A 34 9.02 17.51 28.36
CA HIS A 34 9.76 18.65 27.82
C HIS A 34 9.61 18.62 26.30
N GLY A 35 8.85 19.58 25.77
CA GLY A 35 8.55 19.72 24.35
C GLY A 35 9.69 20.38 23.56
N GLN A 36 9.80 20.00 22.30
CA GLN A 36 10.44 20.79 21.25
C GLN A 36 9.62 20.70 19.96
N PRO A 37 9.72 21.72 19.07
CA PRO A 37 8.57 22.28 18.40
C PRO A 37 8.41 21.84 16.95
N GLY A 38 7.15 21.77 16.52
CA GLY A 38 6.69 22.37 15.26
C GLY A 38 7.12 21.70 13.95
N GLY A 39 6.21 20.91 13.37
CA GLY A 39 6.34 20.49 11.98
C GLY A 39 5.27 19.54 11.43
N ALA A 40 4.10 19.42 12.08
CA ALA A 40 3.00 18.59 11.59
C ALA A 40 2.18 19.36 10.53
N GLY A 41 2.65 19.32 9.28
CA GLY A 41 1.92 19.81 8.11
C GLY A 41 0.76 18.87 7.76
N ARG A 42 -0.39 19.15 8.36
CA ARG A 42 -1.75 18.68 8.05
C ARG A 42 -2.01 18.71 6.53
N GLY A 43 -2.24 17.54 5.93
CA GLY A 43 -2.65 17.43 4.53
C GLY A 43 -3.40 16.12 4.32
N GLY A 44 -4.73 16.20 4.21
CA GLY A 44 -5.57 15.04 3.91
C GLY A 44 -5.34 14.47 2.50
N PRO A 45 -5.99 13.34 2.15
CA PRO A 45 -5.70 12.57 0.93
C PRO A 45 -5.94 13.32 -0.39
N GLN A 46 -6.50 14.52 -0.36
CA GLN A 46 -6.89 15.29 -1.54
C GLN A 46 -5.73 16.09 -2.19
N GLY A 47 -4.53 16.04 -1.60
CA GLY A 47 -3.29 16.67 -2.15
C GLY A 47 -2.15 15.69 -2.46
N GLY A 48 -2.42 14.38 -2.46
CA GLY A 48 -1.40 13.33 -2.53
C GLY A 48 -0.78 13.11 -3.91
N GLY A 49 -1.38 13.59 -5.00
CA GLY A 49 -0.90 13.32 -6.36
C GLY A 49 0.50 13.88 -6.62
N MET A 50 0.70 15.17 -6.36
CA MET A 50 1.99 15.84 -6.65
C MET A 50 3.04 15.61 -5.55
N ARG A 51 2.60 15.52 -4.28
CA ARG A 51 3.49 15.27 -3.12
C ARG A 51 3.91 13.80 -3.03
N GLY A 52 3.05 12.86 -3.45
CA GLY A 52 3.36 11.44 -3.57
C GLY A 52 4.26 11.11 -4.77
N MET A 53 4.03 11.74 -5.92
CA MET A 53 4.92 11.64 -7.10
C MET A 53 6.34 12.16 -6.80
N MET A 54 6.46 13.26 -6.06
CA MET A 54 7.76 13.74 -5.58
C MET A 54 8.34 12.85 -4.47
N GLY A 55 7.50 12.26 -3.63
CA GLY A 55 7.92 11.30 -2.60
C GLY A 55 8.61 10.05 -3.18
N ASP A 56 8.03 9.45 -4.23
CA ASP A 56 8.64 8.28 -4.92
C ASP A 56 9.93 8.66 -5.67
N LEU A 57 10.11 9.92 -6.05
CA LEU A 57 11.36 10.39 -6.65
C LEU A 57 12.54 10.33 -5.66
N PHE A 58 12.29 10.76 -4.43
CA PHE A 58 13.29 10.83 -3.37
C PHE A 58 13.38 9.58 -2.49
N SER A 59 12.55 8.56 -2.74
CA SER A 59 12.69 7.25 -2.12
C SER A 59 13.66 6.38 -2.92
N SER A 60 14.51 5.65 -2.19
CA SER A 60 15.42 4.65 -2.77
C SER A 60 14.63 3.56 -3.51
N PRO A 61 14.93 3.31 -4.80
CA PRO A 61 14.30 2.23 -5.56
C PRO A 61 14.53 0.83 -5.00
N VAL A 62 15.66 0.61 -4.32
CA VAL A 62 16.00 -0.66 -3.67
C VAL A 62 16.09 -0.49 -2.15
N THR A 63 15.50 -1.41 -1.40
CA THR A 63 15.36 -1.39 0.06
C THR A 63 15.75 -2.73 0.70
N ASN A 64 15.94 -2.74 2.03
CA ASN A 64 16.20 -3.96 2.79
C ASN A 64 15.10 -5.03 2.61
N ARG A 65 13.85 -4.59 2.47
CA ARG A 65 12.72 -5.48 2.22
C ARG A 65 12.85 -6.20 0.87
N GLU A 66 13.48 -5.56 -0.11
CA GLU A 66 13.70 -6.16 -1.42
C GLU A 66 14.87 -7.14 -1.39
N ILE A 67 15.91 -6.88 -0.60
CA ILE A 67 16.95 -7.89 -0.34
C ILE A 67 16.35 -9.13 0.31
N ASP A 68 15.45 -8.97 1.29
CA ASP A 68 14.77 -10.11 1.90
C ASP A 68 13.90 -10.87 0.88
N LEU A 69 13.21 -10.16 0.00
CA LEU A 69 12.44 -10.75 -1.10
C LEU A 69 13.34 -11.51 -2.08
N PHE A 70 14.44 -10.91 -2.51
CA PHE A 70 15.39 -11.53 -3.44
C PHE A 70 16.09 -12.73 -2.80
N THR A 71 16.40 -12.65 -1.50
CA THR A 71 16.91 -13.77 -0.70
C THR A 71 15.97 -14.96 -0.79
N GLN A 72 14.67 -14.73 -0.58
CA GLN A 72 13.66 -15.79 -0.62
C GLN A 72 13.52 -16.38 -2.03
N VAL A 73 13.41 -15.53 -3.06
CA VAL A 73 13.22 -15.97 -4.44
C VAL A 73 14.45 -16.70 -4.98
N ALA A 74 15.63 -16.11 -4.84
CA ALA A 74 16.88 -16.67 -5.36
C ALA A 74 17.39 -17.85 -4.51
N GLY A 75 16.96 -17.96 -3.25
CA GLY A 75 17.53 -18.92 -2.30
C GLY A 75 18.99 -18.58 -1.99
N LEU A 76 19.26 -17.33 -1.61
CA LEU A 76 20.61 -16.89 -1.28
C LEU A 76 21.13 -17.59 -0.02
N THR A 77 22.43 -17.89 0.01
CA THR A 77 23.12 -18.31 1.23
C THR A 77 23.21 -17.15 2.21
N THR A 78 23.54 -17.44 3.48
CA THR A 78 23.81 -16.40 4.49
C THR A 78 24.87 -15.43 4.00
N ASP A 79 25.98 -15.93 3.45
CA ASP A 79 27.08 -15.10 2.97
C ASP A 79 26.67 -14.23 1.78
N GLN A 80 25.92 -14.79 0.82
CA GLN A 80 25.38 -14.01 -0.30
C GLN A 80 24.40 -12.94 0.17
N LYS A 81 23.60 -13.23 1.19
CA LYS A 81 22.68 -12.26 1.79
C LYS A 81 23.44 -11.12 2.45
N GLU A 82 24.46 -11.40 3.24
CA GLU A 82 25.26 -10.35 3.88
C GLU A 82 26.02 -9.51 2.83
N ALA A 83 26.60 -10.14 1.81
CA ALA A 83 27.21 -9.42 0.69
C ALA A 83 26.20 -8.52 -0.05
N ALA A 84 24.98 -9.01 -0.30
CA ALA A 84 23.93 -8.23 -0.93
C ALA A 84 23.50 -7.02 -0.09
N LYS A 85 23.49 -7.14 1.25
CA LYS A 85 23.26 -6.01 2.16
C LYS A 85 24.37 -4.99 2.09
N THR A 86 25.64 -5.41 2.02
CA THR A 86 26.76 -4.48 1.85
C THR A 86 26.68 -3.69 0.53
N ILE A 87 26.30 -4.36 -0.57
CA ILE A 87 26.02 -3.67 -1.85
C ILE A 87 24.88 -2.66 -1.68
N LEU A 88 23.80 -3.04 -0.98
CA LEU A 88 22.67 -2.16 -0.71
C LEU A 88 23.07 -0.94 0.13
N GLU A 89 23.92 -1.10 1.15
CA GLU A 89 24.40 -0.01 2.00
C GLU A 89 25.15 1.04 1.17
N GLY A 90 26.09 0.61 0.33
CA GLY A 90 26.82 1.50 -0.58
C GLY A 90 25.89 2.20 -1.59
N TYR A 91 24.92 1.48 -2.14
CA TYR A 91 23.89 2.04 -3.01
C TYR A 91 23.05 3.11 -2.29
N GLN A 92 22.58 2.83 -1.06
CA GLN A 92 21.75 3.75 -0.29
C GLN A 92 22.52 5.01 0.13
N GLU A 93 23.79 4.89 0.47
CA GLU A 93 24.64 6.03 0.78
C GLU A 93 24.83 6.93 -0.45
N ASN A 94 25.11 6.34 -1.61
CA ASN A 94 25.25 7.06 -2.87
C ASN A 94 23.93 7.77 -3.26
N PHE A 95 22.80 7.05 -3.18
CA PHE A 95 21.48 7.61 -3.43
C PHE A 95 21.16 8.76 -2.48
N ARG A 96 21.40 8.61 -1.17
CA ARG A 96 21.12 9.65 -0.16
C ARG A 96 21.98 10.89 -0.38
N SER A 97 23.25 10.73 -0.71
CA SER A 97 24.14 11.87 -1.01
C SER A 97 23.62 12.70 -2.19
N ARG A 98 23.22 12.02 -3.28
CA ARG A 98 22.65 12.67 -4.47
C ARG A 98 21.28 13.28 -4.21
N SER A 99 20.39 12.57 -3.52
CA SER A 99 19.04 13.08 -3.21
C SER A 99 19.09 14.32 -2.32
N ASN A 100 19.97 14.34 -1.31
CA ASN A 100 20.20 15.50 -0.45
C ASN A 100 20.74 16.72 -1.21
N ARG A 101 21.53 16.50 -2.28
CA ARG A 101 21.99 17.59 -3.15
C ARG A 101 20.81 18.21 -3.91
N VAL A 102 19.98 17.36 -4.52
CA VAL A 102 18.81 17.82 -5.28
C VAL A 102 17.79 18.52 -4.37
N GLN A 103 17.57 18.02 -3.15
CA GLN A 103 16.70 18.70 -2.17
C GLN A 103 17.23 20.10 -1.82
N ARG A 104 18.53 20.25 -1.57
CA ARG A 104 19.16 21.56 -1.34
C ARG A 104 19.03 22.49 -2.54
N ASP A 105 19.18 21.96 -3.75
CA ASP A 105 19.01 22.73 -4.99
C ASP A 105 17.55 23.18 -5.16
N MET A 106 16.58 22.33 -4.83
CA MET A 106 15.15 22.68 -4.81
C MET A 106 14.84 23.80 -3.81
N ASP A 107 15.37 23.72 -2.60
CA ASP A 107 15.12 24.72 -1.57
C ASP A 107 15.74 26.07 -1.95
N ARG A 108 16.97 26.05 -2.50
CA ARG A 108 17.60 27.25 -3.06
C ARG A 108 16.78 27.88 -4.20
N VAL A 109 16.23 27.06 -5.10
CA VAL A 109 15.37 27.56 -6.20
C VAL A 109 14.07 28.15 -5.66
N ARG A 110 13.48 27.54 -4.63
CA ARG A 110 12.28 28.09 -3.97
C ARG A 110 12.56 29.43 -3.30
N GLU A 111 13.67 29.56 -2.58
CA GLU A 111 14.10 30.81 -1.95
C GLU A 111 14.31 31.91 -3.02
N LYS A 112 15.09 31.61 -4.05
CA LYS A 112 15.29 32.54 -5.18
C LYS A 112 13.97 32.97 -5.82
N PHE A 113 13.04 32.04 -6.06
CA PHE A 113 11.73 32.37 -6.61
C PHE A 113 10.91 33.28 -5.67
N GLN A 114 10.96 33.05 -4.36
CA GLN A 114 10.27 33.91 -3.39
C GLN A 114 10.83 35.34 -3.40
N GLU A 115 12.14 35.50 -3.56
CA GLU A 115 12.82 36.79 -3.62
C GLU A 115 12.61 37.52 -4.95
N THR A 116 12.83 36.84 -6.08
CA THR A 116 12.88 37.49 -7.40
C THR A 116 11.54 37.44 -8.15
N ARG A 117 10.66 36.49 -7.80
CA ARG A 117 9.47 36.09 -8.58
C ARG A 117 9.78 35.75 -10.05
N ASP A 118 11.05 35.47 -10.38
CA ASP A 118 11.47 35.13 -11.72
C ASP A 118 11.17 33.64 -12.01
N PRO A 119 10.27 33.32 -12.96
CA PRO A 119 9.98 31.94 -13.32
C PRO A 119 11.17 31.20 -13.97
N GLY A 120 12.21 31.91 -14.44
CA GLY A 120 13.42 31.34 -15.03
C GLY A 120 14.20 30.42 -14.08
N VAL A 121 14.14 30.64 -12.77
CA VAL A 121 14.80 29.80 -11.76
C VAL A 121 14.31 28.34 -11.77
N TRP A 122 13.10 28.10 -12.28
CA TRP A 122 12.53 26.75 -12.41
C TRP A 122 13.15 25.97 -13.59
N LEU A 123 13.78 26.64 -14.55
CA LEU A 123 14.48 25.98 -15.66
C LEU A 123 15.71 25.22 -15.16
N GLU A 124 16.51 25.85 -14.29
CA GLU A 124 17.67 25.21 -13.65
C GLU A 124 17.25 23.96 -12.86
N LEU A 125 16.15 24.06 -12.10
CA LEU A 125 15.63 22.92 -11.36
C LEU A 125 15.20 21.77 -12.27
N ARG A 126 14.63 22.08 -13.44
CA ARG A 126 14.20 21.04 -14.40
C ARG A 126 15.38 20.18 -14.86
N THR A 127 16.50 20.81 -15.21
CA THR A 127 17.72 20.11 -15.62
C THR A 127 18.26 19.24 -14.48
N THR A 128 18.40 19.81 -13.27
CA THR A 128 18.83 19.04 -12.08
C THR A 128 17.95 17.82 -11.82
N MET A 129 16.64 17.95 -12.00
CA MET A 129 15.69 16.86 -11.80
C MET A 129 15.78 15.80 -12.91
N GLN A 130 16.06 16.20 -14.16
CA GLN A 130 16.30 15.26 -15.26
C GLN A 130 17.58 14.46 -15.03
N ASP A 131 18.68 15.13 -14.67
CA ASP A 131 19.95 14.49 -14.35
C ASP A 131 19.82 13.52 -13.18
N PHE A 132 19.09 13.91 -12.13
CA PHE A 132 18.85 13.04 -10.98
C PHE A 132 18.07 11.79 -11.36
N ARG A 133 17.06 11.90 -12.24
CA ARG A 133 16.32 10.72 -12.74
C ARG A 133 17.23 9.78 -13.52
N ALA A 134 18.06 10.30 -14.43
CA ALA A 134 19.00 9.50 -15.20
C ALA A 134 20.02 8.79 -14.28
N GLN A 135 20.58 9.52 -13.30
CA GLN A 135 21.47 8.95 -12.29
C GLN A 135 20.78 7.88 -11.45
N ARG A 136 19.50 8.07 -11.10
CA ARG A 136 18.72 7.07 -10.36
C ARG A 136 18.59 5.77 -11.13
N THR A 137 18.25 5.84 -12.41
CA THR A 137 18.18 4.66 -13.29
C THR A 137 19.52 3.96 -13.37
N GLN A 138 20.61 4.71 -13.61
CA GLN A 138 21.96 4.13 -13.68
C GLN A 138 22.39 3.46 -12.38
N MET A 139 22.09 4.07 -11.22
CA MET A 139 22.41 3.47 -9.92
C MET A 139 21.62 2.17 -9.69
N GLU A 140 20.36 2.11 -10.11
CA GLU A 140 19.54 0.90 -10.00
C GLU A 140 20.07 -0.22 -10.91
N GLU A 141 20.43 0.10 -12.16
CA GLU A 141 21.06 -0.84 -13.10
C GLU A 141 22.38 -1.39 -12.54
N GLN A 142 23.23 -0.52 -11.99
CA GLN A 142 24.49 -0.92 -11.36
C GLN A 142 24.25 -1.83 -10.17
N PHE A 143 23.31 -1.47 -9.29
CA PHE A 143 22.94 -2.31 -8.15
C PHE A 143 22.53 -3.72 -8.58
N PHE A 144 21.66 -3.83 -9.59
CA PHE A 144 21.20 -5.15 -10.07
C PHE A 144 22.30 -5.93 -10.78
N SER A 145 23.20 -5.26 -11.50
CA SER A 145 24.39 -5.88 -12.08
C SER A 145 25.29 -6.49 -10.99
N ASP A 146 25.61 -5.70 -9.96
CA ASP A 146 26.46 -6.14 -8.85
C ASP A 146 25.78 -7.26 -8.05
N PHE A 147 24.49 -7.13 -7.76
CA PHE A 147 23.72 -8.16 -7.08
C PHE A 147 23.69 -9.47 -7.87
N LYS A 148 23.50 -9.41 -9.20
CA LYS A 148 23.51 -10.59 -10.06
C LYS A 148 24.86 -11.29 -10.06
N SER A 149 25.96 -10.55 -9.90
CA SER A 149 27.32 -11.11 -9.84
C SER A 149 27.55 -11.99 -8.59
N LEU A 150 26.75 -11.81 -7.53
CA LEU A 150 26.81 -12.65 -6.32
C LEU A 150 26.16 -14.03 -6.52
N LEU A 151 25.36 -14.20 -7.57
CA LEU A 151 24.54 -15.38 -7.79
C LEU A 151 25.34 -16.50 -8.47
N THR A 152 25.09 -17.74 -8.07
CA THR A 152 25.57 -18.91 -8.80
C THR A 152 24.82 -19.06 -10.13
N PRO A 153 25.35 -19.81 -11.13
CA PRO A 153 24.64 -20.07 -12.38
C PRO A 153 23.21 -20.59 -12.17
N GLN A 154 23.00 -21.47 -11.19
CA GLN A 154 21.67 -22.02 -10.86
C GLN A 154 20.74 -20.97 -10.23
N GLN A 155 21.28 -20.02 -9.46
CA GLN A 155 20.49 -18.91 -8.92
C GLN A 155 20.17 -17.87 -9.98
N VAL A 156 21.06 -17.65 -10.96
CA VAL A 156 20.80 -16.77 -12.13
C VAL A 156 19.62 -17.26 -12.95
N GLU A 157 19.34 -18.57 -13.02
CA GLU A 157 18.12 -19.09 -13.65
C GLU A 157 16.83 -18.56 -13.01
N ARG A 158 16.89 -18.12 -11.74
CA ARG A 158 15.77 -17.51 -11.01
C ARG A 158 15.65 -16.01 -11.22
N TRP A 159 16.56 -15.40 -11.98
CA TRP A 159 16.57 -13.96 -12.25
C TRP A 159 15.24 -13.41 -12.77
N PRO A 160 14.54 -14.08 -13.72
CA PRO A 160 13.24 -13.61 -14.16
C PRO A 160 12.22 -13.49 -13.01
N ALA A 161 12.24 -14.40 -12.03
CA ALA A 161 11.34 -14.31 -10.88
C ALA A 161 11.69 -13.12 -9.96
N ILE A 162 12.98 -12.80 -9.81
CA ILE A 162 13.44 -11.61 -9.07
C ILE A 162 12.91 -10.33 -9.74
N GLU A 163 13.04 -10.23 -11.06
CA GLU A 163 12.56 -9.08 -11.83
C GLU A 163 11.05 -8.89 -11.69
N ARG A 164 10.27 -9.99 -11.76
CA ARG A 164 8.82 -9.94 -11.55
C ARG A 164 8.46 -9.49 -10.14
N ALA A 165 9.12 -10.05 -9.13
CA ALA A 165 8.89 -9.71 -7.73
C ALA A 165 9.21 -8.24 -7.42
N HIS A 166 10.32 -7.72 -7.96
CA HIS A 166 10.70 -6.30 -7.89
C HIS A 166 9.68 -5.40 -8.59
N ARG A 167 9.29 -5.75 -9.82
CA ARG A 167 8.30 -4.97 -10.58
C ARG A 167 6.96 -4.91 -9.85
N ARG A 168 6.52 -6.03 -9.26
CA ARG A 168 5.30 -6.11 -8.44
C ARG A 168 5.41 -5.21 -7.21
N SER A 169 6.47 -5.33 -6.42
CA SER A 169 6.66 -4.53 -5.20
C SER A 169 6.66 -3.02 -5.49
N ARG A 170 7.33 -2.61 -6.57
CA ARG A 170 7.54 -1.18 -6.88
C ARG A 170 6.39 -0.54 -7.62
N THR A 171 5.79 -1.26 -8.56
CA THR A 171 4.91 -0.61 -9.54
C THR A 171 3.44 -0.91 -9.33
N LEU A 172 3.06 -2.05 -8.73
CA LEU A 172 1.65 -2.37 -8.48
C LEU A 172 0.93 -1.28 -7.67
N GLY A 173 1.63 -0.67 -6.70
CA GLY A 173 1.14 0.44 -5.89
C GLY A 173 0.83 1.73 -6.67
N ARG A 174 1.33 1.88 -7.90
CA ARG A 174 1.02 3.01 -8.79
C ARG A 174 -0.38 2.93 -9.42
N GLY A 175 -1.16 1.88 -9.13
CA GLY A 175 -2.48 1.72 -9.72
C GLY A 175 -3.41 2.90 -9.43
N MET A 176 -4.21 3.25 -10.44
CA MET A 176 -5.03 4.47 -10.47
C MET A 176 -6.53 4.20 -10.34
N ILE A 177 -6.94 2.93 -10.45
CA ILE A 177 -8.33 2.50 -10.28
C ILE A 177 -8.46 1.46 -9.16
N SER A 178 -9.66 1.32 -8.63
CA SER A 178 -9.97 0.32 -7.63
C SER A 178 -9.74 -1.09 -8.15
N GLY A 179 -9.20 -2.00 -7.32
CA GLY A 179 -8.88 -3.37 -7.68
C GLY A 179 -7.57 -3.59 -8.45
N GLU A 180 -6.99 -2.55 -9.07
CA GLU A 180 -5.69 -2.66 -9.76
C GLU A 180 -4.56 -2.98 -8.78
N ARG A 181 -4.61 -2.41 -7.58
CA ARG A 181 -3.54 -2.50 -6.57
C ARG A 181 -3.58 -3.77 -5.71
N ALA A 182 -4.53 -4.67 -5.98
CA ALA A 182 -4.69 -5.90 -5.21
C ALA A 182 -3.56 -6.89 -5.53
N ASP A 183 -2.72 -7.21 -4.54
CA ASP A 183 -1.65 -8.21 -4.67
C ASP A 183 -2.11 -9.54 -4.07
N LEU A 184 -2.51 -10.49 -4.91
CA LEU A 184 -2.97 -11.82 -4.46
C LEU A 184 -1.87 -12.62 -3.76
N ILE A 185 -0.61 -12.43 -4.16
CA ILE A 185 0.53 -13.11 -3.53
C ILE A 185 0.73 -12.54 -2.13
N GLN A 186 0.72 -11.21 -1.98
CA GLN A 186 0.80 -10.58 -0.66
C GLN A 186 -0.40 -10.94 0.24
N ILE A 187 -1.62 -11.01 -0.32
CA ILE A 187 -2.81 -11.43 0.44
C ILE A 187 -2.61 -12.85 0.99
N MET A 188 -2.19 -13.80 0.15
CA MET A 188 -1.93 -15.17 0.58
C MET A 188 -0.78 -15.25 1.60
N GLU A 189 0.34 -14.55 1.37
CA GLU A 189 1.48 -14.53 2.29
C GLU A 189 1.19 -13.87 3.64
N SER A 190 0.23 -12.96 3.68
CA SER A 190 -0.21 -12.26 4.90
C SER A 190 -1.39 -12.97 5.59
N SER A 191 -2.02 -13.91 4.91
CA SER A 191 -3.05 -14.75 5.49
C SER A 191 -2.42 -15.66 6.56
N ALA A 192 -3.09 -15.82 7.69
CA ALA A 192 -2.70 -16.78 8.72
C ALA A 192 -3.13 -18.22 8.35
N PHE A 193 -3.25 -18.52 7.06
CA PHE A 193 -3.70 -19.83 6.60
C PHE A 193 -2.63 -20.90 6.86
N PRO A 194 -3.04 -22.14 7.15
CA PRO A 194 -2.14 -23.28 7.23
C PRO A 194 -1.30 -23.45 5.95
N VAL A 195 -0.07 -23.96 6.08
CA VAL A 195 0.90 -24.07 4.97
C VAL A 195 0.37 -24.94 3.84
N ASP A 196 -0.35 -26.01 4.16
CA ASP A 196 -1.03 -26.91 3.21
C ASP A 196 -2.16 -26.21 2.43
N VAL A 197 -2.96 -25.36 3.10
CA VAL A 197 -3.98 -24.55 2.44
C VAL A 197 -3.33 -23.60 1.46
N GLN A 198 -2.30 -22.88 1.90
CA GLN A 198 -1.63 -21.97 1.00
C GLN A 198 -0.91 -22.75 -0.15
N ALA A 199 -0.36 -23.95 0.12
CA ALA A 199 0.29 -24.80 -0.87
C ALA A 199 -0.64 -25.22 -2.02
N THR A 200 -1.93 -25.33 -1.74
CA THR A 200 -2.96 -25.71 -2.72
C THR A 200 -3.07 -24.72 -3.88
N VAL A 201 -2.83 -23.42 -3.63
CA VAL A 201 -3.04 -22.36 -4.63
C VAL A 201 -1.75 -21.90 -5.33
N LEU A 202 -0.60 -22.51 -4.99
CA LEU A 202 0.70 -22.12 -5.54
C LEU A 202 0.78 -22.16 -7.08
N PRO A 203 0.25 -23.18 -7.77
CA PRO A 203 0.28 -23.20 -9.24
C PRO A 203 -0.45 -21.98 -9.83
N VAL A 204 -1.64 -21.65 -9.30
CA VAL A 204 -2.44 -20.50 -9.74
C VAL A 204 -1.76 -19.18 -9.41
N LEU A 205 -1.09 -19.07 -8.27
CA LEU A 205 -0.29 -17.88 -7.93
C LEU A 205 0.92 -17.71 -8.88
N GLY A 206 1.52 -18.81 -9.34
CA GLY A 206 2.60 -18.78 -10.34
C GLY A 206 2.11 -18.23 -11.68
N ASP A 207 0.99 -18.76 -12.18
CA ASP A 207 0.36 -18.28 -13.42
C ASP A 207 -0.08 -16.81 -13.29
N TYR A 208 -0.60 -16.43 -12.12
CA TYR A 208 -0.95 -15.05 -11.80
C TYR A 208 0.27 -14.14 -11.86
N GLU A 209 1.40 -14.52 -11.25
CA GLU A 209 2.61 -13.70 -11.23
C GLU A 209 3.09 -13.38 -12.66
N GLU A 210 3.18 -14.40 -13.52
CA GLU A 210 3.61 -14.22 -14.91
C GLU A 210 2.63 -13.36 -15.72
N ALA A 211 1.33 -13.57 -15.52
CA ALA A 211 0.31 -12.78 -16.21
C ALA A 211 0.26 -11.33 -15.72
N LEU A 212 0.41 -11.12 -14.41
CA LEU A 212 0.46 -9.80 -13.78
C LEU A 212 1.67 -9.05 -14.29
N ASP A 213 2.80 -9.73 -14.40
CA ASP A 213 4.03 -9.12 -14.86
C ASP A 213 3.92 -8.51 -16.26
N ARG A 214 3.40 -9.28 -17.21
CA ARG A 214 3.14 -8.81 -18.59
C ARG A 214 2.17 -7.62 -18.59
N ALA A 215 1.14 -7.66 -17.75
CA ALA A 215 0.18 -6.57 -17.63
C ALA A 215 0.81 -5.31 -17.01
N LEU A 216 1.67 -5.46 -16.00
CA LEU A 216 2.40 -4.38 -15.36
C LEU A 216 3.39 -3.73 -16.31
N ILE A 217 4.13 -4.50 -17.12
CA ILE A 217 5.03 -3.94 -18.15
C ILE A 217 4.24 -3.04 -19.12
N ALA A 218 3.12 -3.55 -19.66
CA ALA A 218 2.29 -2.79 -20.59
C ALA A 218 1.71 -1.52 -19.95
N ARG A 219 1.25 -1.63 -18.68
CA ARG A 219 0.68 -0.51 -17.94
C ARG A 219 1.73 0.54 -17.56
N ASN A 220 2.91 0.12 -17.09
CA ASN A 220 3.99 1.02 -16.74
C ASN A 220 4.47 1.81 -17.97
N LYS A 221 4.63 1.13 -19.11
CA LYS A 221 4.96 1.80 -20.38
C LYS A 221 3.95 2.90 -20.73
N ALA A 222 2.65 2.60 -20.62
CA ALA A 222 1.62 3.61 -20.89
C ALA A 222 1.68 4.79 -19.92
N TYR A 223 2.02 4.55 -18.66
CA TYR A 223 2.18 5.62 -17.66
C TYR A 223 3.41 6.49 -17.94
N ASP A 224 4.52 5.85 -18.30
CA ASP A 224 5.77 6.53 -18.63
C ASP A 224 5.58 7.39 -19.89
N GLU A 225 4.88 6.89 -20.92
CA GLU A 225 4.53 7.66 -22.12
C GLU A 225 3.67 8.90 -21.80
N VAL A 226 2.71 8.80 -20.87
CA VAL A 226 1.92 9.95 -20.40
C VAL A 226 2.83 10.97 -19.70
N ALA A 227 3.73 10.50 -18.82
CA ALA A 227 4.66 11.37 -18.11
C ALA A 227 5.62 12.08 -19.08
N ASP A 228 6.13 11.38 -20.08
CA ASP A 228 7.01 11.92 -21.13
C ASP A 228 6.29 12.96 -21.99
N ALA A 229 5.02 12.73 -22.34
CA ALA A 229 4.22 13.71 -23.09
C ALA A 229 4.09 15.04 -22.33
N PHE A 230 3.82 14.98 -21.03
CA PHE A 230 3.78 16.18 -20.19
C PHE A 230 5.16 16.84 -20.03
N GLN A 231 6.23 16.05 -19.93
CA GLN A 231 7.59 16.57 -19.80
C GLN A 231 8.06 17.30 -21.06
N GLN A 232 7.72 16.79 -22.25
CA GLN A 232 8.21 17.32 -23.54
C GLN A 232 7.33 18.46 -24.08
N GLY A 233 6.00 18.37 -23.94
CA GLY A 233 5.06 19.32 -24.54
C GLY A 233 4.43 20.32 -23.57
N GLY A 234 4.76 20.26 -22.27
CA GLY A 234 4.18 21.13 -21.26
C GLY A 234 2.65 21.01 -21.14
N MET A 235 2.00 22.03 -20.56
CA MET A 235 0.53 22.05 -20.35
C MET A 235 -0.30 22.28 -21.63
N GLY A 236 0.34 22.58 -22.77
CA GLY A 236 -0.31 22.78 -24.07
C GLY A 236 -0.31 21.50 -24.90
N ASP A 237 0.63 21.39 -25.83
CA ASP A 237 0.74 20.25 -26.75
C ASP A 237 0.95 18.91 -26.02
N GLY A 238 1.67 18.94 -24.88
CA GLY A 238 1.86 17.78 -24.02
C GLY A 238 0.55 17.24 -23.45
N PHE A 239 -0.40 18.13 -23.15
CA PHE A 239 -1.72 17.75 -22.66
C PHE A 239 -2.60 17.10 -23.75
N ALA A 240 -2.56 17.61 -24.98
CA ALA A 240 -3.29 17.01 -26.11
C ALA A 240 -2.79 15.58 -26.39
N ARG A 241 -1.47 15.38 -26.40
CA ARG A 241 -0.86 14.06 -26.55
C ARG A 241 -1.13 13.15 -25.35
N ALA A 242 -1.06 13.69 -24.13
CA ALA A 242 -1.37 12.93 -22.92
C ALA A 242 -2.82 12.43 -22.91
N GLN A 243 -3.80 13.18 -23.44
CA GLN A 243 -5.20 12.73 -23.52
C GLN A 243 -5.37 11.41 -24.27
N GLU A 244 -4.70 11.21 -25.40
CA GLU A 244 -4.73 9.95 -26.13
C GLU A 244 -4.09 8.82 -25.31
N LEU A 245 -2.92 9.11 -24.71
CA LEU A 245 -2.18 8.14 -23.91
C LEU A 245 -2.88 7.77 -22.60
N PHE A 246 -3.68 8.68 -22.02
CA PHE A 246 -4.50 8.41 -20.85
C PHE A 246 -5.52 7.29 -21.10
N ALA A 247 -6.12 7.23 -22.30
CA ALA A 247 -7.04 6.15 -22.63
C ALA A 247 -6.33 4.79 -22.65
N LYS A 248 -5.12 4.72 -23.24
CA LYS A 248 -4.27 3.52 -23.24
C LYS A 248 -3.86 3.11 -21.81
N GLY A 249 -3.48 4.09 -20.99
CA GLY A 249 -3.17 3.88 -19.57
C GLY A 249 -4.35 3.30 -18.80
N ARG A 250 -5.56 3.86 -18.97
CA ARG A 250 -6.77 3.34 -18.33
C ARG A 250 -7.10 1.92 -18.78
N GLU A 251 -7.03 1.64 -20.07
CA GLU A 251 -7.28 0.29 -20.57
C GLU A 251 -6.29 -0.72 -19.97
N ALA A 252 -5.02 -0.33 -19.83
CA ALA A 252 -4.01 -1.15 -19.17
C ALA A 252 -4.31 -1.37 -17.68
N SER A 253 -4.77 -0.34 -16.95
CA SER A 253 -5.23 -0.46 -15.56
C SER A 253 -6.43 -1.40 -15.42
N ILE A 254 -7.42 -1.29 -16.32
CA ILE A 254 -8.59 -2.19 -16.35
C ILE A 254 -8.14 -3.63 -16.56
N ARG A 255 -7.20 -3.88 -17.49
CA ARG A 255 -6.64 -5.23 -17.69
C ARG A 255 -6.01 -5.81 -16.43
N VAL A 256 -5.23 -5.02 -15.68
CA VAL A 256 -4.65 -5.46 -14.40
C VAL A 256 -5.74 -5.77 -13.37
N ARG A 257 -6.76 -4.90 -13.23
CA ARG A 257 -7.90 -5.13 -12.33
C ARG A 257 -8.66 -6.41 -12.67
N GLU A 258 -9.00 -6.62 -13.93
CA GLU A 258 -9.73 -7.82 -14.36
C GLU A 258 -8.89 -9.09 -14.21
N LEU A 259 -7.57 -8.98 -14.41
CA LEU A 259 -6.64 -10.05 -14.12
C LEU A 259 -6.69 -10.44 -12.63
N ASN A 260 -6.57 -9.45 -11.73
CA ASN A 260 -6.65 -9.66 -10.29
C ASN A 260 -7.98 -10.31 -9.89
N ARG A 261 -9.10 -9.82 -10.42
CA ARG A 261 -10.45 -10.40 -10.16
C ARG A 261 -10.59 -11.83 -10.67
N ARG A 262 -10.03 -12.14 -11.84
CA ARG A 262 -10.07 -13.49 -12.42
C ARG A 262 -9.30 -14.47 -11.54
N TYR A 263 -8.05 -14.15 -11.19
CA TYR A 263 -7.22 -15.03 -10.37
C TYR A 263 -7.71 -15.11 -8.92
N ALA A 264 -8.29 -14.04 -8.36
CA ALA A 264 -8.92 -14.09 -7.04
C ALA A 264 -10.08 -15.12 -6.99
N ARG A 265 -10.91 -15.19 -8.04
CA ARG A 265 -11.97 -16.21 -8.14
C ARG A 265 -11.41 -17.63 -8.22
N GLN A 266 -10.37 -17.84 -9.03
CA GLN A 266 -9.71 -19.15 -9.13
C GLN A 266 -9.11 -19.59 -7.78
N ILE A 267 -8.47 -18.67 -7.06
CA ILE A 267 -7.95 -18.94 -5.71
C ILE A 267 -9.11 -19.28 -4.77
N LEU A 268 -10.19 -18.49 -4.77
CA LEU A 268 -11.38 -18.77 -3.94
C LEU A 268 -11.95 -20.16 -4.20
N ASP A 269 -12.06 -20.59 -5.45
CA ASP A 269 -12.60 -21.91 -5.82
C ASP A 269 -11.72 -23.07 -5.32
N MET A 270 -10.42 -22.83 -5.13
CA MET A 270 -9.45 -23.81 -4.63
C MET A 270 -9.29 -23.82 -3.11
N LEU A 271 -9.71 -22.74 -2.43
CA LEU A 271 -9.59 -22.65 -0.98
C LEU A 271 -10.65 -23.52 -0.28
N PRO A 272 -10.32 -24.11 0.88
CA PRO A 272 -11.31 -24.78 1.71
C PRO A 272 -12.33 -23.77 2.24
N GLU A 273 -13.54 -24.23 2.54
CA GLU A 273 -14.66 -23.37 2.92
C GLU A 273 -14.36 -22.48 4.14
N THR A 274 -13.54 -22.98 5.07
CA THR A 274 -13.08 -22.25 6.26
C THR A 274 -12.17 -21.07 5.96
N SER A 275 -11.56 -21.02 4.77
CA SER A 275 -10.60 -19.97 4.38
C SER A 275 -11.17 -18.98 3.35
N LYS A 276 -12.27 -19.33 2.67
CA LYS A 276 -12.86 -18.50 1.60
C LYS A 276 -13.27 -17.12 2.08
N GLU A 277 -13.99 -17.01 3.20
CA GLU A 277 -14.47 -15.72 3.72
C GLU A 277 -13.31 -14.78 4.08
N ALA A 278 -12.27 -15.32 4.71
CA ALA A 278 -11.09 -14.55 5.09
C ALA A 278 -10.32 -14.04 3.87
N PHE A 279 -10.15 -14.87 2.84
CA PHE A 279 -9.51 -14.46 1.59
C PHE A 279 -10.36 -13.44 0.82
N ASP A 280 -11.65 -13.68 0.64
CA ASP A 280 -12.57 -12.76 -0.05
C ASP A 280 -12.58 -11.38 0.63
N SER A 281 -12.65 -11.36 1.96
CA SER A 281 -12.57 -10.13 2.75
C SER A 281 -11.24 -9.38 2.55
N ALA A 282 -10.11 -10.10 2.53
CA ALA A 282 -8.80 -9.51 2.28
C ALA A 282 -8.69 -8.95 0.86
N PHE A 283 -9.18 -9.68 -0.14
CA PHE A 283 -9.21 -9.23 -1.53
C PHE A 283 -10.09 -8.00 -1.74
N LYS A 284 -11.29 -7.97 -1.14
CA LYS A 284 -12.19 -6.82 -1.15
C LYS A 284 -11.53 -5.59 -0.52
N ARG A 285 -10.84 -5.75 0.61
CA ARG A 285 -10.10 -4.67 1.29
C ARG A 285 -8.93 -4.15 0.47
N ALA A 286 -8.18 -5.04 -0.18
CA ALA A 286 -7.10 -4.63 -1.07
C ALA A 286 -7.63 -3.91 -2.33
N SER A 287 -8.79 -4.33 -2.83
CA SER A 287 -9.40 -3.78 -4.04
C SER A 287 -10.09 -2.45 -3.82
N TYR A 288 -10.81 -2.29 -2.70
CA TYR A 288 -11.53 -1.06 -2.34
C TYR A 288 -11.26 -0.68 -0.88
N PRO A 289 -10.05 -0.18 -0.55
CA PRO A 289 -9.66 0.12 0.83
C PRO A 289 -10.64 1.06 1.54
N ASP A 290 -11.10 2.12 0.86
CA ASP A 290 -12.03 3.10 1.46
C ASP A 290 -13.43 2.52 1.74
N VAL A 291 -13.81 1.47 1.01
CA VAL A 291 -15.12 0.81 1.16
C VAL A 291 -15.06 -0.22 2.28
N TYR A 292 -14.05 -1.08 2.30
CA TYR A 292 -13.96 -2.20 3.25
C TYR A 292 -13.02 -1.94 4.43
N ARG A 293 -12.58 -0.69 4.64
CA ARG A 293 -11.88 -0.30 5.87
C ARG A 293 -12.76 -0.62 7.09
N PRO A 294 -12.21 -1.22 8.15
CA PRO A 294 -12.93 -1.39 9.40
C PRO A 294 -13.54 -0.08 9.89
N THR A 295 -14.80 -0.16 10.29
CA THR A 295 -15.64 0.91 10.83
C THR A 295 -15.47 1.04 12.34
N SER A 296 -15.91 2.16 12.90
CA SER A 296 -15.87 2.39 14.35
C SER A 296 -16.76 1.35 15.07
N ALA A 297 -18.01 1.24 14.64
CA ALA A 297 -18.96 0.27 15.19
C ALA A 297 -18.49 -1.18 15.02
N GLY A 298 -17.93 -1.54 13.87
CA GLY A 298 -17.38 -2.87 13.63
C GLY A 298 -16.26 -3.22 14.62
N ARG A 299 -15.35 -2.27 14.91
CA ARG A 299 -14.30 -2.47 15.92
C ARG A 299 -14.86 -2.58 17.33
N GLN A 300 -15.85 -1.75 17.68
CA GLN A 300 -16.48 -1.82 18.99
C GLN A 300 -17.20 -3.15 19.21
N ILE A 301 -17.90 -3.67 18.19
CA ILE A 301 -18.48 -5.02 18.23
C ILE A 301 -17.39 -6.06 18.46
N SER A 302 -16.34 -6.08 17.64
CA SER A 302 -15.25 -7.05 17.79
C SER A 302 -14.54 -6.98 19.14
N ALA A 303 -14.40 -5.78 19.72
CA ALA A 303 -13.85 -5.60 21.06
C ALA A 303 -14.79 -6.12 22.14
N ALA A 304 -16.09 -5.81 22.04
CA ALA A 304 -17.10 -6.29 22.98
C ALA A 304 -17.19 -7.83 23.00
N GLU A 305 -17.02 -8.50 21.85
CA GLU A 305 -17.00 -9.97 21.77
C GLU A 305 -15.88 -10.62 22.57
N GLN A 306 -14.83 -9.86 22.92
CA GLN A 306 -13.71 -10.36 23.72
C GLN A 306 -13.91 -10.13 25.23
N PHE A 307 -15.01 -9.50 25.64
CA PHE A 307 -15.31 -9.31 27.05
C PHE A 307 -15.69 -10.64 27.70
N THR A 308 -15.01 -10.98 28.79
CA THR A 308 -15.23 -12.23 29.52
C THR A 308 -16.35 -12.13 30.55
N ASP A 309 -16.82 -10.91 30.84
CA ASP A 309 -17.81 -10.57 31.86
C ASP A 309 -19.19 -10.20 31.29
N LEU A 310 -19.46 -10.57 30.04
CA LEU A 310 -20.80 -10.47 29.46
C LEU A 310 -21.74 -11.52 30.09
N ASP A 311 -22.93 -11.08 30.50
CA ASP A 311 -23.99 -12.02 30.83
C ASP A 311 -24.63 -12.62 29.55
N ASP A 312 -25.48 -13.63 29.72
CA ASP A 312 -26.03 -14.37 28.59
C ASP A 312 -26.99 -13.53 27.73
N THR A 313 -27.70 -12.57 28.34
CA THR A 313 -28.58 -11.64 27.60
C THR A 313 -27.74 -10.67 26.77
N GLN A 314 -26.62 -10.19 27.31
CA GLN A 314 -25.67 -9.35 26.60
C GLN A 314 -25.02 -10.08 25.43
N LYS A 315 -24.61 -11.35 25.61
CA LYS A 315 -24.05 -12.17 24.54
C LYS A 315 -25.05 -12.38 23.40
N GLU A 316 -26.28 -12.74 23.72
CA GLU A 316 -27.34 -12.95 22.72
C GLU A 316 -27.64 -11.66 21.95
N SER A 317 -27.79 -10.54 22.68
CA SER A 317 -28.04 -9.22 22.08
C SER A 317 -26.88 -8.75 21.21
N LEU A 318 -25.63 -8.93 21.67
CA LEU A 318 -24.43 -8.59 20.91
C LEU A 318 -24.33 -9.41 19.61
N SER A 319 -24.62 -10.70 19.67
CA SER A 319 -24.67 -11.59 18.51
C SER A 319 -25.71 -11.09 17.48
N ALA A 320 -26.94 -10.77 17.94
CA ALA A 320 -27.99 -10.25 17.07
C ALA A 320 -27.61 -8.90 16.41
N VAL A 321 -27.00 -7.99 17.17
CA VAL A 321 -26.48 -6.71 16.64
C VAL A 321 -25.39 -6.96 15.63
N LYS A 322 -24.43 -7.84 15.91
CA LYS A 322 -23.34 -8.19 14.99
C LYS A 322 -23.88 -8.74 13.67
N THR A 323 -24.80 -9.70 13.71
CA THR A 323 -25.37 -10.29 12.49
C THR A 323 -26.11 -9.24 11.65
N THR A 324 -26.92 -8.39 12.30
CA THR A 324 -27.69 -7.35 11.60
C THR A 324 -26.78 -6.29 10.99
N TYR A 325 -25.77 -5.85 11.76
CA TYR A 325 -24.78 -4.88 11.32
C TYR A 325 -23.96 -5.41 10.15
N ALA A 326 -23.41 -6.62 10.26
CA ALA A 326 -22.60 -7.25 9.22
C ALA A 326 -23.36 -7.37 7.90
N ARG A 327 -24.62 -7.82 7.94
CA ARG A 327 -25.48 -7.92 6.74
C ARG A 327 -25.73 -6.56 6.09
N SER A 328 -26.08 -5.55 6.89
CA SER A 328 -26.38 -4.20 6.39
C SER A 328 -25.13 -3.52 5.82
N LEU A 329 -24.01 -3.64 6.52
CA LEU A 329 -22.73 -3.11 6.09
C LEU A 329 -22.25 -3.78 4.78
N ALA A 330 -22.42 -5.09 4.65
CA ALA A 330 -22.09 -5.82 3.43
C ALA A 330 -22.87 -5.27 2.22
N ALA A 331 -24.19 -5.09 2.36
CA ALA A 331 -25.03 -4.57 1.29
C ALA A 331 -24.64 -3.13 0.88
N ILE A 332 -24.35 -2.26 1.84
CA ILE A 332 -23.90 -0.88 1.56
C ILE A 332 -22.53 -0.89 0.88
N ASN A 333 -21.60 -1.71 1.36
CA ASN A 333 -20.24 -1.80 0.80
C ASN A 333 -20.28 -2.32 -0.64
N GLU A 334 -21.10 -3.32 -0.96
CA GLU A 334 -21.27 -3.81 -2.33
C GLU A 334 -21.81 -2.73 -3.28
N LYS A 335 -22.86 -2.02 -2.87
CA LYS A 335 -23.38 -0.86 -3.63
C LYS A 335 -22.31 0.21 -3.84
N MET A 336 -21.50 0.48 -2.82
CA MET A 336 -20.46 1.50 -2.88
C MET A 336 -19.31 1.10 -3.80
N ALA A 337 -18.84 -0.15 -3.72
CA ALA A 337 -17.83 -0.68 -4.63
C ALA A 337 -18.31 -0.66 -6.09
N ALA A 338 -19.57 -1.07 -6.34
CA ALA A 338 -20.17 -1.02 -7.66
C ALA A 338 -20.29 0.42 -8.21
N ALA A 339 -20.73 1.38 -7.38
CA ALA A 339 -20.83 2.78 -7.76
C ALA A 339 -19.45 3.39 -8.09
N ILE A 340 -18.42 3.04 -7.31
CA ILE A 340 -17.03 3.47 -7.58
C ILE A 340 -16.55 2.90 -8.91
N THR A 341 -16.73 1.60 -9.15
CA THR A 341 -16.30 0.96 -10.41
C THR A 341 -17.01 1.54 -11.61
N ARG A 342 -18.33 1.75 -11.53
CA ARG A 342 -19.09 2.40 -12.62
C ARG A 342 -18.53 3.79 -12.93
N ARG A 343 -18.29 4.60 -11.90
CA ARG A 343 -17.69 5.93 -12.07
C ARG A 343 -16.30 5.90 -12.70
N GLU A 344 -15.48 4.89 -12.35
CA GLU A 344 -14.16 4.68 -12.95
C GLU A 344 -14.25 4.28 -14.43
N GLU A 345 -15.27 3.50 -14.81
CA GLU A 345 -15.51 3.04 -16.17
C GLU A 345 -16.09 4.15 -17.06
N GLU A 346 -17.02 4.93 -16.52
CA GLU A 346 -17.65 6.10 -17.18
C GLU A 346 -16.76 7.36 -17.14
N PHE A 347 -15.54 7.25 -16.59
CA PHE A 347 -14.65 8.38 -16.40
C PHE A 347 -14.27 9.06 -17.73
N ASP A 348 -14.58 10.36 -17.85
CA ASP A 348 -14.17 11.21 -18.97
C ASP A 348 -13.07 12.20 -18.54
N PRO A 349 -11.84 12.10 -19.09
CA PRO A 349 -10.75 13.06 -18.86
C PRO A 349 -11.13 14.52 -19.12
N ARG A 350 -12.03 14.79 -20.08
CA ARG A 350 -12.44 16.16 -20.44
C ARG A 350 -13.26 16.78 -19.31
N GLN A 351 -14.15 16.01 -18.69
CA GLN A 351 -14.95 16.46 -17.55
C GLN A 351 -14.09 16.70 -16.30
N MET A 352 -13.07 15.86 -16.06
CA MET A 352 -12.11 16.09 -14.98
C MET A 352 -11.36 17.42 -15.15
N MET A 353 -10.91 17.71 -16.37
CA MET A 353 -10.14 18.91 -16.68
C MET A 353 -10.99 20.17 -16.65
N GLN A 354 -12.26 20.12 -17.07
CA GLN A 354 -13.20 21.22 -16.89
C GLN A 354 -13.44 21.53 -15.40
N ARG A 355 -13.45 20.50 -14.53
CA ARG A 355 -13.51 20.68 -13.08
C ARG A 355 -12.22 21.24 -12.48
N MET A 356 -11.05 20.85 -13.00
CA MET A 356 -9.75 21.38 -12.53
C MET A 356 -9.49 22.82 -13.00
N GLY A 357 -9.86 23.16 -14.24
CA GLY A 357 -9.64 24.48 -14.86
C GLY A 357 -10.51 25.61 -14.31
N ARG A 358 -11.59 25.31 -13.59
CA ARG A 358 -12.45 26.31 -12.90
C ARG A 358 -11.92 26.74 -11.52
N GLY A 359 -10.63 26.52 -11.23
CA GLY A 359 -10.01 27.01 -10.00
C GLY A 359 -10.55 26.33 -8.74
N GLY A 360 -10.35 25.01 -8.66
CA GLY A 360 -10.87 24.08 -7.65
C GLY A 360 -10.82 24.54 -6.18
N ARG A 361 -11.73 25.44 -5.80
CA ARG A 361 -12.35 25.52 -4.48
C ARG A 361 -13.73 24.89 -4.61
N GLY A 362 -13.77 23.57 -4.59
CA GLY A 362 -15.01 22.84 -4.83
C GLY A 362 -14.78 21.34 -4.81
N GLY A 363 -14.33 20.83 -3.66
CA GLY A 363 -14.33 19.40 -3.42
C GLY A 363 -15.75 18.86 -3.56
N GLY A 364 -16.00 18.07 -4.61
CA GLY A 364 -16.98 16.99 -4.58
C GLY A 364 -18.45 17.37 -4.42
N GLN A 365 -18.91 18.44 -5.07
CA GLN A 365 -20.34 18.72 -5.20
C GLN A 365 -20.72 18.78 -6.68
N GLY A 366 -20.61 17.62 -7.34
CA GLY A 366 -21.35 17.34 -8.57
C GLY A 366 -22.58 16.54 -8.16
N ASP A 367 -23.75 17.07 -8.50
CA ASP A 367 -25.08 16.61 -8.09
C ASP A 367 -25.26 15.08 -8.15
N ASN A 368 -25.86 14.52 -7.10
CA ASN A 368 -26.24 13.11 -6.95
C ASN A 368 -25.11 12.06 -7.10
N ASP A 369 -23.97 12.23 -6.40
CA ASP A 369 -23.02 11.14 -6.25
C ASP A 369 -23.65 10.06 -5.35
N GLN A 370 -24.17 8.99 -5.95
CA GLN A 370 -24.63 7.76 -5.28
C GLN A 370 -23.63 7.31 -4.20
N THR A 371 -22.33 7.53 -4.43
CA THR A 371 -21.28 7.24 -3.43
C THR A 371 -21.39 8.12 -2.17
N ALA A 372 -21.79 9.39 -2.30
CA ALA A 372 -21.98 10.30 -1.17
C ALA A 372 -23.20 9.91 -0.31
N GLU A 373 -24.29 9.48 -0.95
CA GLU A 373 -25.46 8.91 -0.25
C GLU A 373 -25.09 7.64 0.51
N LEU A 374 -24.44 6.69 -0.15
CA LEU A 374 -23.99 5.44 0.49
C LEU A 374 -22.99 5.70 1.63
N ARG A 375 -22.16 6.73 1.54
CA ARG A 375 -21.28 7.14 2.65
C ARG A 375 -22.09 7.67 3.84
N ARG A 376 -23.15 8.44 3.60
CA ARG A 376 -24.06 8.91 4.68
C ARG A 376 -24.80 7.73 5.30
N GLU A 377 -25.33 6.83 4.48
CA GLU A 377 -26.00 5.61 4.94
C GLU A 377 -25.07 4.73 5.79
N LYS A 378 -23.82 4.53 5.36
CA LYS A 378 -22.80 3.80 6.12
C LYS A 378 -22.51 4.45 7.47
N ARG A 379 -22.38 5.78 7.54
CA ARG A 379 -22.16 6.50 8.81
C ARG A 379 -23.35 6.38 9.74
N ALA A 380 -24.57 6.56 9.23
CA ALA A 380 -25.78 6.42 10.03
C ALA A 380 -25.93 4.99 10.59
N LEU A 381 -25.59 3.96 9.81
CA LEU A 381 -25.53 2.58 10.27
C LEU A 381 -24.51 2.41 11.42
N ASP A 382 -23.30 2.95 11.26
CA ASP A 382 -22.26 2.92 12.30
C ASP A 382 -22.72 3.61 13.60
N GLU A 383 -23.24 4.83 13.51
CA GLU A 383 -23.71 5.62 14.64
C GLU A 383 -24.85 4.91 15.40
N THR A 384 -25.84 4.42 14.65
CA THR A 384 -26.99 3.69 15.23
C THR A 384 -26.54 2.40 15.91
N THR A 385 -25.60 1.67 15.30
CA THR A 385 -25.07 0.42 15.85
C THR A 385 -24.27 0.67 17.11
N ALA A 386 -23.41 1.69 17.11
CA ALA A 386 -22.63 2.08 18.28
C ALA A 386 -23.55 2.56 19.43
N ALA A 387 -24.65 3.26 19.13
CA ALA A 387 -25.64 3.66 20.13
C ALA A 387 -26.37 2.44 20.71
N ASN A 388 -26.73 1.46 19.89
CA ASN A 388 -27.38 0.22 20.35
C ASN A 388 -26.43 -0.65 21.19
N LEU A 389 -25.16 -0.74 20.81
CA LEU A 389 -24.14 -1.47 21.58
C LEU A 389 -23.99 -0.89 22.99
N ARG A 390 -23.98 0.44 23.14
CA ARG A 390 -23.91 1.12 24.44
C ARG A 390 -25.13 0.88 25.34
N LYS A 391 -26.28 0.50 24.77
CA LYS A 391 -27.48 0.13 25.55
C LYS A 391 -27.44 -1.32 26.04
N ILE A 392 -26.70 -2.18 25.35
CA ILE A 392 -26.53 -3.60 25.71
C ILE A 392 -25.48 -3.74 26.81
N LEU A 393 -24.41 -2.96 26.74
CA LEU A 393 -23.29 -3.01 27.66
C LEU A 393 -23.52 -2.17 28.92
N ARG A 394 -22.94 -2.59 30.04
CA ARG A 394 -22.88 -1.80 31.28
C ARG A 394 -21.86 -0.66 31.15
N GLU A 395 -21.93 0.34 32.02
CA GLU A 395 -21.06 1.53 31.95
C GLU A 395 -19.57 1.19 32.00
N ASP A 396 -19.18 0.22 32.84
CA ASP A 396 -17.81 -0.27 32.96
C ASP A 396 -17.32 -1.01 31.69
N GLN A 397 -18.24 -1.66 30.98
CA GLN A 397 -17.98 -2.33 29.70
C GLN A 397 -17.87 -1.31 28.57
N VAL A 398 -18.74 -0.29 28.55
CA VAL A 398 -18.68 0.81 27.58
C VAL A 398 -17.36 1.57 27.69
N GLY A 399 -16.87 1.80 28.91
CA GLY A 399 -15.57 2.45 29.15
C GLY A 399 -14.36 1.70 28.59
N ARG A 400 -14.50 0.39 28.30
CA ARG A 400 -13.46 -0.46 27.69
C ARG A 400 -13.51 -0.50 26.16
N LEU A 401 -14.55 0.06 25.54
CA LEU A 401 -14.66 0.08 24.08
C LEU A 401 -13.66 1.06 23.45
N PRO A 402 -13.13 0.75 22.24
CA PRO A 402 -12.34 1.70 21.46
C PRO A 402 -13.08 3.02 21.20
N GLN A 403 -12.39 4.16 21.38
CA GLN A 403 -12.99 5.48 21.18
C GLN A 403 -12.85 5.97 19.74
N GLU A 404 -13.74 6.88 19.33
CA GLU A 404 -13.64 7.58 18.05
C GLU A 404 -12.46 8.55 18.08
N GLY A 405 -11.31 8.13 17.53
CA GLY A 405 -10.11 8.95 17.45
C GLY A 405 -8.80 8.19 17.69
N ASP A 406 -8.86 7.01 18.31
CA ASP A 406 -7.68 6.14 18.52
C ASP A 406 -7.01 5.71 17.19
N ASP A 407 -7.73 5.88 16.08
CA ASP A 407 -7.32 5.61 14.70
C ASP A 407 -6.21 6.55 14.17
N GLU A 408 -6.09 7.82 14.62
CA GLU A 408 -5.07 8.71 14.04
C GLU A 408 -3.63 8.35 14.46
N ALA A 409 -3.47 7.63 15.57
CA ALA A 409 -2.17 7.25 16.12
C ALA A 409 -1.74 5.82 15.76
N GLY A 410 -2.69 4.88 15.64
CA GLY A 410 -2.40 3.46 15.44
C GLY A 410 -2.04 3.06 14.01
N ASP A 411 -2.76 3.58 13.01
CA ASP A 411 -2.62 3.11 11.62
C ASP A 411 -1.50 3.82 10.84
N ARG A 412 -1.02 4.97 11.35
CA ARG A 412 0.22 5.61 10.86
C ARG A 412 1.48 4.78 11.15
N ARG A 413 1.42 3.84 12.10
CA ARG A 413 2.55 2.96 12.46
C ARG A 413 2.57 1.64 11.70
N ARG A 414 1.50 1.25 11.00
CA ARG A 414 1.42 -0.05 10.30
C ARG A 414 1.61 0.04 8.77
N GLY A 415 1.87 1.23 8.25
CA GLY A 415 2.31 1.49 6.86
C GLY A 415 3.78 1.89 6.72
N GLY A 416 4.55 1.95 7.81
CA GLY A 416 5.97 2.30 7.82
C GLY A 416 6.78 1.19 8.49
N GLY A 417 7.19 0.20 7.70
CA GLY A 417 8.19 -0.76 8.16
C GLY A 417 9.56 -0.11 8.18
N GLY A 418 10.19 -0.05 9.37
CA GLY A 418 11.64 0.17 9.49
C GLY A 418 12.05 1.04 10.66
N GLY A 419 12.85 0.48 11.57
CA GLY A 419 13.68 1.28 12.48
C GLY A 419 13.79 0.82 13.93
N GLY A 420 13.73 -0.48 14.23
CA GLY A 420 14.24 -0.99 15.51
C GLY A 420 15.76 -0.99 15.50
N GLY A 421 16.37 0.11 15.94
CA GLY A 421 17.82 0.23 16.13
C GLY A 421 18.18 0.06 17.61
N GLU A 422 18.72 -1.11 17.95
CA GLU A 422 19.46 -1.37 19.18
C GLU A 422 20.55 -0.31 19.37
N ARG A 423 20.46 0.47 20.46
CA ARG A 423 21.58 1.29 20.93
C ARG A 423 22.42 0.45 21.89
N ARG A 424 23.44 -0.20 21.34
CA ARG A 424 24.66 -0.51 22.10
C ARG A 424 25.28 0.80 22.57
N ARG A 425 25.55 0.92 23.87
CA ARG A 425 26.59 1.80 24.41
C ARG A 425 27.56 0.94 25.23
N GLY A 426 28.65 0.53 24.58
CA GLY A 426 29.96 0.48 25.26
C GLY A 426 30.47 1.93 25.33
N GLN A 427 30.83 2.42 26.50
CA GLN A 427 32.16 2.35 27.12
C GLN A 427 33.16 3.33 26.49
N GLU A 428 33.74 4.13 27.38
CA GLU A 428 35.04 4.81 27.34
C GLU A 428 35.12 6.29 26.93
N ILE A 429 35.51 7.05 27.98
CA ILE A 429 36.17 8.37 28.13
C ILE A 429 35.34 9.62 27.83
#